data_AF-A0A2N1NN77-F1
#
_entry.id   AF-A0A2N1NN77-F1
#
_cell.length_a   1.000
_cell.length_b   1.000
_cell.length_c   1.000
_cell.angle_alpha   90.00
_cell.angle_beta   90.00
_cell.angle_gamma   90.00
#
_symmetry.space_group_name_H-M   'P 1'
#
loop_
_entity.id
_entity.type
_entity.pdbx_description
1 polymer ?
#
loop_
_entity_poly.entity_id
_entity_poly.type
_entity_poly.pdbx_seq_one_letter_code
_entity_poly.pdbx_strand_id
1 'polypeptide(L)'
;MAHYNVMNNKKLTHHHIQYIINKIVIPKLEYIFQHTILNLKQCQTLMGPLKRLFKQHLNLPSNTADNIIYNQLFQSINNFFDIQMKSQLNILGALFNTPVLRNIAIQKIYNTVSEIWYPRIPYNINAYTDLVVKPTYLTKSLGLLSNYGFSFNFTFDINILGGNTPIRNYMSDLSAADIQSLKAKNIIYMDQITSSDGNYLLFWP
;
A
#
# COMPACT_ATOMS: atom_id res chain seq x y z
N MET A 1 45.36 -33.10 1.94
CA MET A 1 43.93 -33.43 1.76
C MET A 1 43.32 -32.40 0.84
N ALA A 2 43.14 -32.73 -0.44
CA ALA A 2 42.48 -31.84 -1.40
C ALA A 2 40.97 -31.97 -1.20
N HIS A 3 40.32 -30.93 -0.65
CA HIS A 3 38.87 -30.85 -0.63
C HIS A 3 38.39 -30.72 -2.07
N TYR A 4 37.92 -31.82 -2.65
CA TYR A 4 37.36 -31.84 -3.98
C TYR A 4 36.10 -30.96 -3.99
N ASN A 5 36.10 -29.90 -4.78
CA ASN A 5 34.99 -28.96 -4.86
C ASN A 5 33.88 -29.54 -5.77
N VAL A 6 33.26 -30.64 -5.33
CA VAL A 6 32.32 -31.51 -6.09
C VAL A 6 31.09 -30.74 -6.64
N MET A 7 30.82 -29.54 -6.12
CA MET A 7 29.65 -28.72 -6.46
C MET A 7 29.92 -27.64 -7.51
N ASN A 8 31.19 -27.36 -7.87
CA ASN A 8 31.48 -26.38 -8.90
C ASN A 8 30.95 -26.85 -10.26
N ASN A 9 30.21 -25.98 -10.95
CA ASN A 9 29.66 -26.16 -12.30
C ASN A 9 28.52 -27.19 -12.45
N LYS A 10 27.90 -27.68 -11.36
CA LYS A 10 26.70 -28.52 -11.48
C LYS A 10 25.51 -27.71 -12.00
N LYS A 11 24.80 -28.26 -12.99
CA LYS A 11 23.59 -27.64 -13.54
C LYS A 11 22.50 -27.57 -12.46
N LEU A 12 21.97 -26.37 -12.25
CA LEU A 12 20.83 -26.15 -11.36
C LEU A 12 19.56 -26.73 -12.01
N THR A 13 18.81 -27.51 -11.23
CA THR A 13 17.50 -28.02 -11.66
C THR A 13 16.45 -26.91 -11.51
N HIS A 14 15.33 -27.06 -12.21
CA HIS A 14 14.19 -26.15 -12.09
C HIS A 14 13.71 -25.99 -10.63
N HIS A 15 13.69 -27.08 -9.86
CA HIS A 15 13.34 -27.05 -8.43
C HIS A 15 14.33 -26.24 -7.60
N HIS A 16 15.64 -26.34 -7.87
CA HIS A 16 16.63 -25.53 -7.16
C HIS A 16 16.40 -24.03 -7.40
N ILE A 17 16.07 -23.63 -8.63
CA ILE A 17 15.83 -22.23 -8.96
C ILE A 17 14.54 -21.73 -8.32
N GLN A 18 13.47 -22.53 -8.41
CA GLN A 18 12.21 -22.22 -7.73
C GLN A 18 12.43 -22.02 -6.23
N TYR A 19 13.21 -22.91 -5.61
CA TYR A 19 13.58 -22.82 -4.20
C TYR A 19 14.38 -21.55 -3.91
N ILE A 20 15.43 -21.27 -4.68
CA ILE A 20 16.25 -20.06 -4.49
C ILE A 20 15.38 -18.81 -4.60
N ILE A 21 14.53 -18.69 -5.62
CA ILE A 21 13.67 -17.53 -5.78
C ILE A 21 12.67 -17.41 -4.62
N ASN A 22 11.89 -18.45 -4.36
CA ASN A 22 10.77 -18.38 -3.41
C ASN A 22 11.17 -18.44 -1.93
N LYS A 23 12.26 -19.14 -1.59
CA LYS A 23 12.67 -19.38 -0.20
C LYS A 23 13.88 -18.56 0.22
N ILE A 24 14.62 -17.96 -0.71
CA ILE A 24 15.81 -17.16 -0.39
C ILE A 24 15.65 -15.72 -0.86
N VAL A 25 15.46 -15.50 -2.17
CA VAL A 25 15.46 -14.14 -2.74
C VAL A 25 14.23 -13.36 -2.31
N ILE A 26 13.04 -13.93 -2.50
CA ILE A 26 11.78 -13.27 -2.16
C ILE A 26 11.71 -12.90 -0.66
N PRO A 27 12.01 -13.80 0.30
CA PRO A 27 12.00 -13.42 1.72
C PRO A 27 13.02 -12.31 2.06
N LYS A 28 14.19 -12.30 1.41
CA LYS A 28 15.16 -11.21 1.58
C LYS A 28 14.62 -9.88 1.04
N LEU A 29 13.97 -9.90 -0.11
CA LEU A 29 13.33 -8.71 -0.67
C LEU A 29 12.18 -8.23 0.23
N GLU A 30 11.34 -9.14 0.73
CA GLU A 30 10.27 -8.82 1.66
C GLU A 30 10.81 -8.11 2.92
N TYR A 31 11.91 -8.63 3.49
CA TYR A 31 12.58 -8.00 4.62
C TYR A 31 13.13 -6.60 4.30
N ILE A 32 13.84 -6.45 3.17
CA ILE A 32 14.40 -5.14 2.75
C ILE A 32 13.28 -4.11 2.53
N PHE A 33 12.16 -4.52 1.93
CA PHE A 33 11.04 -3.65 1.61
C PHE A 33 9.96 -3.62 2.70
N GLN A 34 10.22 -4.13 3.91
CA GLN A 34 9.23 -4.22 4.98
C GLN A 34 8.55 -2.87 5.29
N HIS A 35 9.32 -1.78 5.26
CA HIS A 35 8.85 -0.41 5.53
C HIS A 35 8.80 0.49 4.28
N THR A 36 8.95 -0.09 3.09
CA THR A 36 8.91 0.66 1.82
C THR A 36 7.89 0.03 0.89
N ILE A 37 6.92 0.83 0.47
CA ILE A 37 5.81 0.34 -0.34
C ILE A 37 6.08 0.65 -1.80
N LEU A 38 6.29 -0.41 -2.57
CA LEU A 38 6.48 -0.32 -4.02
C LEU A 38 5.13 -0.36 -4.73
N ASN A 39 5.03 0.41 -5.81
CA ASN A 39 3.88 0.32 -6.71
C ASN A 39 4.00 -0.91 -7.64
N LEU A 40 2.91 -1.26 -8.33
CA LEU A 40 2.87 -2.43 -9.21
C LEU A 40 3.97 -2.42 -10.26
N LYS A 41 4.22 -1.26 -10.89
CA LYS A 41 5.24 -1.09 -11.94
C LYS A 41 6.65 -1.34 -11.39
N GLN A 42 6.96 -0.79 -10.21
CA GLN A 42 8.23 -0.99 -9.52
C GLN A 42 8.43 -2.47 -9.16
N CYS A 43 7.41 -3.14 -8.64
CA CYS A 43 7.45 -4.58 -8.37
C CYS A 43 7.70 -5.40 -9.63
N GLN A 44 7.04 -5.06 -10.75
CA GLN A 44 7.24 -5.74 -12.03
C GLN A 44 8.66 -5.54 -12.57
N THR A 45 9.21 -4.32 -12.47
CA THR A 45 10.60 -4.04 -12.84
C THR A 45 11.58 -4.81 -11.96
N LEU A 46 11.37 -4.85 -10.65
CA LEU A 46 12.17 -5.59 -9.69
C LEU A 46 12.16 -7.11 -9.98
N MET A 47 10.99 -7.66 -10.33
CA MET A 47 10.82 -9.08 -10.64
C MET A 47 11.25 -9.45 -12.06
N GLY A 48 11.44 -8.48 -12.97
CA GLY A 48 11.79 -8.72 -14.37
C GLY A 48 12.99 -9.65 -14.57
N PRO A 49 14.15 -9.37 -13.93
CA PRO A 49 15.34 -10.22 -14.03
C PRO A 49 15.10 -11.65 -13.51
N LEU A 50 14.38 -11.80 -12.39
CA LEU A 50 14.08 -13.11 -11.80
C LEU A 50 13.14 -13.92 -12.69
N LYS A 51 12.11 -13.29 -13.25
CA LYS A 51 11.21 -13.90 -14.23
C LYS A 51 11.96 -14.37 -15.47
N ARG A 52 12.88 -13.54 -15.98
CA ARG A 52 13.70 -13.91 -17.15
C ARG A 52 14.58 -15.13 -16.86
N LEU A 53 15.27 -15.14 -15.72
CA LEU A 53 16.09 -16.27 -15.28
C LEU A 53 15.25 -17.54 -15.15
N PHE A 54 14.07 -17.43 -14.52
CA PHE A 54 13.16 -18.56 -14.34
C PHE A 54 12.67 -19.13 -15.69
N LYS A 55 12.25 -18.26 -16.62
CA LYS A 55 11.84 -18.66 -17.98
C LYS A 55 12.97 -19.35 -18.74
N GLN A 56 14.18 -18.80 -18.70
CA GLN A 56 15.35 -19.36 -19.39
C GLN A 56 15.64 -20.79 -18.90
N HIS A 57 15.55 -21.02 -17.60
CA HIS A 57 15.80 -22.35 -17.06
C HIS A 57 14.71 -23.36 -17.39
N LEU A 58 13.44 -22.94 -17.45
CA LEU A 58 12.32 -23.78 -17.90
C LEU A 58 12.22 -23.92 -19.42
N ASN A 59 13.17 -23.35 -20.19
CA ASN A 59 13.11 -23.25 -21.65
C ASN A 59 11.82 -22.61 -22.17
N LEU A 60 11.23 -21.69 -21.39
CA LEU A 60 10.04 -20.96 -21.77
C LEU A 60 10.38 -19.75 -22.64
N PRO A 61 9.57 -19.46 -23.68
CA PRO A 61 9.69 -18.23 -24.47
C PRO A 61 9.66 -16.97 -23.60
N SER A 62 10.40 -15.93 -23.98
CA SER A 62 10.45 -14.65 -23.25
C SER A 62 9.08 -13.99 -23.12
N ASN A 63 8.20 -14.18 -24.12
CA ASN A 63 6.83 -13.66 -24.20
C ASN A 63 5.80 -14.46 -23.37
N THR A 64 6.22 -15.53 -22.68
CA THR A 64 5.31 -16.32 -21.83
C THR A 64 4.58 -15.42 -20.84
N ALA A 65 3.26 -15.54 -20.76
CA ALA A 65 2.43 -14.73 -19.86
C ALA A 65 2.81 -14.93 -18.39
N ASP A 66 2.83 -13.85 -17.61
CA ASP A 66 3.19 -13.89 -16.18
C ASP A 66 2.27 -14.82 -15.37
N ASN A 67 1.00 -14.92 -15.75
CA ASN A 67 0.03 -15.80 -15.09
C ASN A 67 0.46 -17.28 -15.11
N ILE A 68 1.20 -17.71 -16.15
CA ILE A 68 1.71 -19.08 -16.25
C ILE A 68 2.84 -19.31 -15.23
N ILE A 69 3.68 -18.30 -15.03
CA ILE A 69 4.85 -18.34 -14.14
C ILE A 69 4.43 -18.32 -12.66
N TYR A 70 3.33 -17.64 -12.36
CA TYR A 70 2.77 -17.55 -11.01
C TYR A 70 1.82 -18.71 -10.65
N ASN A 71 1.47 -19.56 -11.62
CA ASN A 71 0.49 -20.63 -11.40
C ASN A 71 1.05 -21.78 -10.56
N GLN A 72 0.47 -22.01 -9.39
CA GLN A 72 0.88 -23.06 -8.45
C GLN A 72 0.67 -24.51 -8.93
N LEU A 73 -0.06 -24.73 -10.04
CA LEU A 73 -0.24 -26.05 -10.64
C LEU A 73 1.07 -26.64 -11.20
N PHE A 74 2.06 -25.79 -11.49
CA PHE A 74 3.37 -26.18 -11.99
C PHE A 74 4.49 -25.55 -11.14
N GLN A 75 5.75 -25.74 -11.54
CA GLN A 75 6.87 -25.00 -10.96
C GLN A 75 6.63 -23.50 -11.15
N SER A 76 6.46 -22.79 -10.04
CA SER A 76 6.05 -21.39 -10.03
C SER A 76 6.87 -20.55 -9.07
N ILE A 77 6.99 -19.26 -9.40
CA ILE A 77 7.51 -18.26 -8.48
C ILE A 77 6.35 -17.54 -7.81
N ASN A 78 6.55 -17.03 -6.61
CA ASN A 78 5.53 -16.22 -5.96
C ASN A 78 5.54 -14.79 -6.53
N ASN A 79 4.36 -14.20 -6.68
CA ASN A 79 4.26 -12.79 -7.07
C ASN A 79 4.66 -11.90 -5.88
N PHE A 80 5.72 -11.11 -6.07
CA PHE A 80 6.24 -10.22 -5.04
C PHE A 80 5.23 -9.14 -4.63
N PHE A 81 4.40 -8.64 -5.54
CA PHE A 81 3.40 -7.64 -5.21
C PHE A 81 2.33 -8.19 -4.26
N ASP A 82 1.88 -9.43 -4.49
CA ASP A 82 0.93 -10.12 -3.61
C ASP A 82 1.55 -10.43 -2.23
N ILE A 83 2.85 -10.77 -2.20
CA ILE A 83 3.58 -10.99 -0.95
C ILE A 83 3.72 -9.69 -0.17
N GLN A 84 4.10 -8.59 -0.83
CA GLN A 84 4.18 -7.27 -0.20
C GLN A 84 2.82 -6.95 0.43
N MET A 85 1.72 -7.10 -0.32
CA MET A 85 0.38 -6.85 0.21
C MET A 85 0.09 -7.66 1.48
N LYS A 86 0.30 -9.00 1.43
CA LYS A 86 0.08 -9.88 2.58
C LYS A 86 0.94 -9.48 3.79
N SER A 87 2.20 -9.16 3.56
CA SER A 87 3.13 -8.71 4.59
C SER A 87 2.65 -7.41 5.25
N GLN A 88 2.23 -6.42 4.44
CA GLN A 88 1.69 -5.15 4.94
C GLN A 88 0.39 -5.36 5.74
N LEU A 89 -0.51 -6.24 5.28
CA LEU A 89 -1.73 -6.58 6.00
C LEU A 89 -1.42 -7.18 7.37
N ASN A 90 -0.47 -8.11 7.45
CA ASN A 90 -0.06 -8.72 8.71
C ASN A 90 0.58 -7.71 9.66
N ILE A 91 1.44 -6.82 9.15
CA ILE A 91 2.09 -5.77 9.96
C ILE A 91 1.04 -4.80 10.51
N LEU A 92 0.11 -4.33 9.67
CA LEU A 92 -0.96 -3.44 10.13
C LEU A 92 -1.91 -4.16 11.09
N GLY A 93 -2.25 -5.42 10.82
CA GLY A 93 -3.06 -6.24 11.72
C GLY A 93 -2.41 -6.38 13.10
N ALA A 94 -1.10 -6.67 13.16
CA ALA A 94 -0.37 -6.70 14.42
C ALA A 94 -0.33 -5.33 15.10
N LEU A 95 -0.10 -4.25 14.34
CA LEU A 95 -0.06 -2.88 14.87
C LEU A 95 -1.39 -2.47 15.53
N PHE A 96 -2.52 -2.73 14.86
CA PHE A 96 -3.84 -2.32 15.35
C PHE A 96 -4.40 -3.25 16.43
N ASN A 97 -4.03 -4.53 16.43
CA ASN A 97 -4.53 -5.51 17.41
C ASN A 97 -3.64 -5.66 18.66
N THR A 98 -2.52 -4.93 18.74
CA THR A 98 -1.64 -4.95 19.94
C THR A 98 -2.04 -3.85 20.92
N PRO A 99 -2.51 -4.18 22.15
CA PRO A 99 -2.99 -3.18 23.12
C PRO A 99 -1.94 -2.12 23.47
N VAL A 100 -0.67 -2.52 23.61
CA VAL A 100 0.45 -1.63 23.96
C VAL A 100 0.70 -0.57 22.88
N LEU A 101 0.44 -0.90 21.61
CA LEU A 101 0.66 -0.01 20.47
C LEU A 101 -0.56 0.85 20.13
N ARG A 102 -1.68 0.67 20.84
CA ARG A 102 -2.97 1.29 20.51
C ARG A 102 -2.88 2.82 20.38
N ASN A 103 -2.26 3.49 21.35
CA ASN A 103 -2.15 4.95 21.33
C ASN A 103 -1.32 5.46 20.14
N ILE A 104 -0.24 4.75 19.79
CA ILE A 104 0.60 5.07 18.63
C ILE A 104 -0.18 4.83 17.34
N ALA A 105 -0.97 3.75 17.27
CA ALA A 105 -1.79 3.42 16.12
C ALA A 105 -2.88 4.49 15.90
N ILE A 106 -3.56 4.92 16.97
CA ILE A 106 -4.52 6.02 16.94
C ILE A 106 -3.87 7.31 16.44
N GLN A 107 -2.69 7.66 16.97
CA GLN A 107 -1.95 8.85 16.53
C GLN A 107 -1.60 8.78 15.04
N LYS A 108 -1.15 7.63 14.54
CA LYS A 108 -0.85 7.44 13.12
C LYS A 108 -2.09 7.60 12.25
N ILE A 109 -3.25 7.14 12.71
CA ILE A 109 -4.52 7.35 12.00
C ILE A 109 -4.86 8.83 11.91
N TYR A 110 -4.76 9.59 13.01
CA TYR A 110 -5.01 11.03 12.98
C TYR A 110 -4.04 11.76 12.04
N ASN A 111 -2.77 11.35 12.01
CA ASN A 111 -1.80 11.89 11.07
C ASN A 111 -2.21 11.59 9.61
N THR A 112 -2.67 10.37 9.30
CA THR A 112 -3.16 10.00 7.96
C THR A 112 -4.41 10.79 7.57
N VAL A 113 -5.38 10.94 8.47
CA VAL A 113 -6.62 11.71 8.29
C VAL A 113 -6.31 13.19 8.03
N SER A 114 -5.37 13.77 8.79
CA SER A 114 -4.88 15.14 8.59
C SER A 114 -4.08 15.29 7.29
N GLU A 115 -3.29 14.27 6.92
CA GLU A 115 -2.51 14.25 5.68
C GLU A 115 -3.41 14.32 4.45
N ILE A 116 -4.40 13.42 4.36
CA ILE A 116 -5.38 13.39 3.27
C ILE A 116 -6.43 14.50 3.38
N TRP A 117 -6.54 15.16 4.54
CA TRP A 117 -7.56 16.17 4.85
C TRP A 117 -8.99 15.67 4.61
N TYR A 118 -9.33 14.59 5.29
CA TYR A 118 -10.66 13.97 5.26
C TYR A 118 -11.05 13.57 6.70
N PRO A 119 -12.32 13.67 7.13
CA PRO A 119 -12.70 13.48 8.53
C PRO A 119 -12.61 12.05 9.06
N ARG A 120 -12.47 11.06 8.17
CA ARG A 120 -12.29 9.64 8.50
C ARG A 120 -11.32 9.01 7.49
N ILE A 121 -10.93 7.75 7.67
CA ILE A 121 -10.29 7.00 6.60
C ILE A 121 -11.36 6.63 5.55
N PRO A 122 -11.28 7.17 4.31
CA PRO A 122 -12.22 6.84 3.25
C PRO A 122 -12.00 5.40 2.77
N TYR A 123 -13.05 4.79 2.21
CA TYR A 123 -12.97 3.43 1.66
C TYR A 123 -11.94 3.31 0.53
N ASN A 124 -11.94 4.27 -0.40
CA ASN A 124 -10.91 4.40 -1.43
C ASN A 124 -10.00 5.59 -1.12
N ILE A 125 -8.94 5.33 -0.36
CA ILE A 125 -7.96 6.36 0.00
C ILE A 125 -7.19 6.89 -1.21
N ASN A 126 -7.00 6.06 -2.25
CA ASN A 126 -6.22 6.44 -3.43
C ASN A 126 -6.83 7.63 -4.19
N ALA A 127 -8.16 7.83 -4.12
CA ALA A 127 -8.83 9.00 -4.69
C ALA A 127 -8.34 10.33 -4.11
N TYR A 128 -7.70 10.30 -2.94
CA TYR A 128 -7.33 11.49 -2.17
C TYR A 128 -5.82 11.63 -1.97
N THR A 129 -5.04 10.59 -2.29
CA THR A 129 -3.59 10.55 -2.08
C THR A 129 -2.79 11.32 -3.13
N ASP A 130 -3.34 11.56 -4.32
CA ASP A 130 -2.61 12.22 -5.42
C ASP A 130 -2.20 13.67 -5.07
N LEU A 131 -2.98 14.32 -4.21
CA LEU A 131 -2.72 15.66 -3.71
C LEU A 131 -1.72 15.68 -2.54
N VAL A 132 -1.31 14.52 -2.04
CA VAL A 132 -0.38 14.39 -0.91
C VAL A 132 1.06 14.32 -1.43
N VAL A 133 1.86 15.35 -1.13
CA VAL A 133 3.23 15.46 -1.63
C VAL A 133 4.15 14.36 -1.10
N LYS A 134 4.05 14.02 0.20
CA LYS A 134 4.92 13.04 0.86
C LYS A 134 4.10 12.07 1.74
N PRO A 135 3.37 11.12 1.13
CA PRO A 135 2.50 10.23 1.87
C PRO A 135 3.29 9.42 2.89
N THR A 136 2.79 9.42 4.13
CA THR A 136 3.34 8.57 5.20
C THR A 136 3.26 7.09 4.85
N TYR A 137 4.06 6.27 5.54
CA TYR A 137 4.04 4.82 5.35
C TYR A 137 2.62 4.24 5.50
N LEU A 138 1.87 4.65 6.54
CA LEU A 138 0.50 4.15 6.76
C LEU A 138 -0.43 4.52 5.61
N THR A 139 -0.38 5.76 5.13
CA THR A 139 -1.18 6.22 3.99
C THR A 139 -0.89 5.41 2.73
N LYS A 140 0.39 5.12 2.45
CA LYS A 140 0.78 4.23 1.35
C LYS A 140 0.29 2.79 1.56
N SER A 141 0.34 2.26 2.79
CA SER A 141 -0.11 0.89 3.08
C SER A 141 -1.62 0.75 2.90
N LEU A 142 -2.38 1.72 3.38
CA LEU A 142 -3.83 1.76 3.19
C LEU A 142 -4.18 1.90 1.71
N GLY A 143 -3.44 2.72 0.96
CA GLY A 143 -3.59 2.84 -0.49
C GLY A 143 -3.37 1.52 -1.22
N LEU A 144 -2.29 0.81 -0.87
CA LEU A 144 -2.02 -0.53 -1.41
C LEU A 144 -3.17 -1.51 -1.14
N LEU A 145 -3.69 -1.52 0.09
CA LEU A 145 -4.74 -2.46 0.51
C LEU A 145 -6.10 -2.13 -0.09
N SER A 146 -6.40 -0.85 -0.30
CA SER A 146 -7.63 -0.41 -0.98
C SER A 146 -7.73 -0.91 -2.42
N ASN A 147 -6.58 -1.09 -3.12
CA ASN A 147 -6.56 -1.69 -4.46
C ASN A 147 -7.05 -3.15 -4.49
N TYR A 148 -6.97 -3.86 -3.35
CA TYR A 148 -7.48 -5.21 -3.18
C TYR A 148 -8.87 -5.26 -2.53
N GLY A 149 -9.49 -4.11 -2.29
CA GLY A 149 -10.83 -4.02 -1.69
C GLY A 149 -10.86 -4.26 -0.18
N PHE A 150 -9.74 -4.14 0.53
CA PHE A 150 -9.74 -4.22 1.99
C PHE A 150 -10.27 -2.92 2.62
N SER A 151 -11.24 -3.04 3.51
CA SER A 151 -11.74 -1.96 4.35
C SER A 151 -11.31 -2.14 5.81
N PHE A 152 -10.96 -1.04 6.48
CA PHE A 152 -10.61 -1.04 7.89
C PHE A 152 -11.75 -0.50 8.75
N ASN A 153 -12.21 -1.31 9.70
CA ASN A 153 -13.17 -0.90 10.72
C ASN A 153 -12.45 -0.75 12.05
N PHE A 154 -12.52 0.46 12.61
CA PHE A 154 -11.93 0.76 13.91
C PHE A 154 -12.99 0.61 15.00
N THR A 155 -12.57 0.12 16.18
CA THR A 155 -13.45 -0.02 17.36
C THR A 155 -13.66 1.29 18.12
N PHE A 156 -12.99 2.36 17.70
CA PHE A 156 -13.07 3.68 18.30
C PHE A 156 -13.47 4.71 17.25
N ASP A 157 -14.10 5.78 17.72
CA ASP A 157 -14.52 6.87 16.86
C ASP A 157 -13.33 7.75 16.47
N ILE A 158 -13.22 8.03 15.17
CA ILE A 158 -12.23 8.94 14.57
C ILE A 158 -12.92 10.24 14.13
N ASN A 159 -14.23 10.37 14.38
CA ASN A 159 -15.04 11.44 13.84
C ASN A 159 -14.57 12.80 14.38
N ILE A 160 -14.13 13.66 13.46
CA ILE A 160 -13.81 15.05 13.77
C ILE A 160 -15.13 15.80 13.96
N LEU A 161 -15.29 16.52 15.06
CA LEU A 161 -16.49 17.33 15.29
C LEU A 161 -16.48 18.55 14.34
N GLY A 162 -17.65 18.97 13.87
CA GLY A 162 -17.78 20.18 13.02
C GLY A 162 -18.65 20.02 11.78
N GLY A 163 -19.23 18.85 11.54
CA GLY A 163 -20.15 18.61 10.43
C GLY A 163 -20.29 17.13 10.10
N ASN A 164 -21.15 16.84 9.14
CA ASN A 164 -21.41 15.51 8.60
C ASN A 164 -20.91 15.36 7.16
N THR A 165 -20.82 16.47 6.41
CA THR A 165 -20.55 16.45 4.96
C THR A 165 -19.11 16.88 4.63
N PRO A 166 -18.20 15.96 4.26
CA PRO A 166 -16.82 16.33 3.95
C PRO A 166 -16.74 17.23 2.72
N ILE A 167 -16.00 18.35 2.78
CA ILE A 167 -15.90 19.32 1.69
C ILE A 167 -15.30 18.71 0.40
N ARG A 168 -14.38 17.76 0.57
CA ARG A 168 -13.77 16.99 -0.54
C ARG A 168 -14.76 16.13 -1.34
N ASN A 169 -15.95 15.84 -0.81
CA ASN A 169 -16.97 15.11 -1.57
C ASN A 169 -17.70 16.02 -2.57
N TYR A 170 -17.74 17.33 -2.32
CA TYR A 170 -18.42 18.30 -3.18
C TYR A 170 -17.48 18.95 -4.21
N MET A 171 -16.22 19.16 -3.83
CA MET A 171 -15.22 19.80 -4.68
C MET A 171 -14.24 18.76 -5.23
N SER A 172 -14.50 18.26 -6.44
CA SER A 172 -13.64 17.28 -7.12
C SER A 172 -12.31 17.88 -7.61
N ASP A 173 -12.28 19.19 -7.87
CA ASP A 173 -11.20 19.84 -8.61
C ASP A 173 -10.21 20.60 -7.70
N LEU A 174 -10.08 20.17 -6.45
CA LEU A 174 -9.21 20.81 -5.46
C LEU A 174 -7.72 20.58 -5.80
N SER A 175 -6.96 21.67 -5.86
CA SER A 175 -5.50 21.61 -5.96
C SER A 175 -4.84 21.40 -4.60
N ALA A 176 -3.56 21.02 -4.59
CA ALA A 176 -2.80 20.90 -3.35
C ALA A 176 -2.73 22.22 -2.55
N ALA A 177 -2.72 23.37 -3.26
CA ALA A 177 -2.74 24.70 -2.63
C ALA A 177 -4.08 24.98 -1.94
N ASP A 178 -5.20 24.58 -2.55
CA ASP A 178 -6.52 24.73 -1.96
C ASP A 178 -6.65 23.90 -0.68
N ILE A 179 -6.14 22.67 -0.70
CA ILE A 179 -6.09 21.81 0.49
C ILE A 179 -5.26 22.45 1.60
N GLN A 180 -4.14 23.09 1.27
CA GLN A 180 -3.33 23.80 2.26
C GLN A 180 -4.07 25.02 2.84
N SER A 181 -4.83 25.75 2.01
CA SER A 181 -5.69 26.85 2.45
C SER A 181 -6.81 26.37 3.38
N LEU A 182 -7.48 25.27 3.03
CA LEU A 182 -8.51 24.63 3.86
C LEU A 182 -7.92 24.16 5.21
N LYS A 183 -6.71 23.60 5.19
CA LYS A 183 -5.94 23.25 6.40
C LYS A 183 -5.68 24.45 7.29
N ALA A 184 -5.19 25.55 6.71
CA ALA A 184 -4.91 26.77 7.48
C ALA A 184 -6.17 27.37 8.12
N LYS A 185 -7.32 27.19 7.48
CA LYS A 185 -8.63 27.67 7.96
C LYS A 185 -9.39 26.64 8.83
N ASN A 186 -8.83 25.45 9.05
CA ASN A 186 -9.50 24.33 9.73
C ASN A 186 -10.89 23.97 9.15
N ILE A 187 -11.03 24.07 7.82
CA ILE A 187 -12.27 23.73 7.10
C ILE A 187 -12.15 22.31 6.53
N ILE A 188 -12.96 21.40 7.06
CA ILE A 188 -13.03 19.98 6.69
C ILE A 188 -14.44 19.62 6.18
N TYR A 189 -15.48 20.26 6.72
CA TYR A 189 -16.88 20.03 6.38
C TYR A 189 -17.48 21.19 5.60
N MET A 190 -18.45 20.89 4.74
CA MET A 190 -19.27 21.90 4.08
C MET A 190 -20.12 22.68 5.10
N ASP A 191 -20.58 21.99 6.14
CA ASP A 191 -21.40 22.56 7.22
C ASP A 191 -20.70 23.71 7.98
N GLN A 192 -19.36 23.82 7.88
CA GLN A 192 -18.60 24.92 8.48
C GLN A 192 -18.68 26.22 7.67
N ILE A 193 -19.09 26.14 6.41
CA ILE A 193 -19.17 27.30 5.51
C ILE A 193 -20.60 27.58 5.04
N THR A 194 -21.55 26.70 5.33
CA THR A 194 -22.97 26.88 4.98
C THR A 194 -23.83 27.16 6.21
N SER A 195 -24.98 27.81 6.00
CA SER A 195 -26.06 27.91 6.98
C SER A 195 -26.55 26.51 7.40
N SER A 196 -27.26 26.41 8.53
CA SER A 196 -27.87 25.17 9.03
C SER A 196 -28.72 24.46 7.97
N ASP A 197 -29.33 25.23 7.08
CA ASP A 197 -30.22 24.74 6.03
C ASP A 197 -29.48 24.38 4.73
N GLY A 198 -28.16 24.59 4.67
CA GLY A 198 -27.31 24.31 3.50
C GLY A 198 -27.48 25.26 2.31
N ASN A 199 -28.44 26.20 2.36
CA ASN A 199 -28.81 27.03 1.21
C ASN A 199 -27.94 28.26 0.97
N TYR A 200 -27.25 28.75 2.00
CA TYR A 200 -26.48 29.99 1.95
C TYR A 200 -25.09 29.77 2.54
N LEU A 201 -24.09 30.46 1.99
CA LEU A 201 -22.76 30.51 2.60
C LEU A 201 -22.76 31.46 3.79
N LEU A 202 -22.03 31.10 4.84
CA LEU A 202 -21.81 31.97 6.00
C LEU A 202 -20.94 33.16 5.58
N PHE A 203 -21.40 34.36 5.91
CA PHE A 203 -20.59 35.56 5.78
C PHE A 203 -19.57 35.57 6.92
N TRP A 204 -18.29 35.49 6.57
CA TRP A 204 -17.19 35.73 7.50
C TRP A 204 -16.94 37.24 7.58
N PRO A 205 -16.79 37.83 8.78
CA PRO A 205 -16.37 39.23 8.94
C PRO A 205 -14.90 39.44 8.51
#